data_AF-A0A7S4I423-F1
#
_entry.id   AF-A0A7S4I423-F1
#
_cell.length_a   1.000
_cell.length_b   1.000
_cell.length_c   1.000
_cell.angle_alpha   90.00
_cell.angle_beta   90.00
_cell.angle_gamma   90.00
#
_symmetry.space_group_name_H-M   'P 1'
#
loop_
_entity.id
_entity.type
_entity.pdbx_description
1 polymer ?
#
loop_
_entity_poly.entity_id
_entity_poly.type
_entity_poly.pdbx_seq_one_letter_code
_entity_poly.pdbx_strand_id
1 'polypeptide(L)'
;MLEFFLEHMYLDHDGWNLIFYTGCKPLIPALEELNTNVRVIKGRPNLKIVIPNIIYGIESSVGLPETYTPSEMAKMRTLLSERMRELDGMIDLTSNDKLAELIAFAKSHGFLFTEILSDMETQNMSRRNLNIEQADDSISSLLSESNKNEPDTAPDHEAPHSSRSNRKRRRGDLRATTVLHQIREYGANEAQQEQDFGLSHESLLRGESASSLRRRGSYASESSSASGVPNKRRFSLLRESLLRNQSNILPTRSITSAFKPWEKNKGARTYVRGLDPDTVLPTWGILYCGGSAAVQDALQQISEEYDISMEVESFNW
;
A
#
# COMPACT_ATOMS: atom_id res chain seq x y z
N MET A 1 -17.33 -27.94 0.13
CA MET A 1 -16.88 -27.41 1.44
C MET A 1 -15.76 -26.41 1.25
N LEU A 2 -14.59 -26.77 0.71
CA LEU A 2 -13.53 -25.78 0.45
C LEU A 2 -14.00 -24.63 -0.46
N GLU A 3 -14.63 -24.95 -1.58
CA GLU A 3 -15.24 -23.95 -2.49
C GLU A 3 -16.19 -23.01 -1.74
N PHE A 4 -17.13 -23.59 -0.99
CA PHE A 4 -18.05 -22.84 -0.14
C PHE A 4 -17.33 -21.92 0.87
N PHE A 5 -16.28 -22.40 1.54
CA PHE A 5 -15.50 -21.57 2.46
C PHE A 5 -14.78 -20.43 1.73
N LEU A 6 -14.18 -20.68 0.58
CA LEU A 6 -13.52 -19.64 -0.21
C LEU A 6 -14.50 -18.59 -0.75
N GLU A 7 -15.75 -18.97 -1.00
CA GLU A 7 -16.80 -18.05 -1.45
C GLU A 7 -17.41 -17.22 -0.32
N HIS A 8 -17.44 -17.73 0.92
CA HIS A 8 -18.22 -17.13 2.01
C HIS A 8 -17.38 -16.63 3.20
N MET A 9 -16.14 -17.09 3.35
CA MET A 9 -15.26 -16.59 4.41
C MET A 9 -14.50 -15.36 3.96
N TYR A 10 -14.49 -14.36 4.83
CA TYR A 10 -13.52 -13.28 4.76
C TYR A 10 -12.16 -13.82 5.20
N LEU A 11 -11.24 -13.94 4.25
CA LEU A 11 -9.84 -14.23 4.53
C LEU A 11 -9.09 -12.90 4.57
N ASP A 12 -8.30 -12.72 5.62
CA ASP A 12 -7.52 -11.50 5.81
C ASP A 12 -6.61 -11.26 4.60
N HIS A 13 -6.49 -10.02 4.13
CA HIS A 13 -5.66 -9.64 2.98
C HIS A 13 -4.22 -9.29 3.38
N ASP A 14 -3.98 -9.03 4.67
CA ASP A 14 -2.69 -8.57 5.21
C ASP A 14 -1.74 -9.72 5.57
N GLY A 15 -2.04 -10.95 5.14
CA GLY A 15 -1.24 -12.12 5.46
C GLY A 15 -1.31 -13.25 4.44
N TRP A 16 -0.41 -14.23 4.59
CA TRP A 16 -0.46 -15.47 3.83
C TRP A 16 -1.61 -16.37 4.33
N ASN A 17 -2.58 -16.65 3.46
CA ASN A 17 -3.63 -17.63 3.73
C ASN A 17 -3.29 -18.96 3.05
N LEU A 18 -2.60 -19.86 3.77
CA LEU A 18 -2.18 -21.15 3.24
C LEU A 18 -3.21 -22.23 3.58
N ILE A 19 -3.91 -22.74 2.57
CA ILE A 19 -4.94 -23.78 2.73
C ILE A 19 -4.40 -25.11 2.26
N PHE A 20 -4.15 -26.03 3.20
CA PHE A 20 -3.68 -27.37 2.89
C PHE A 20 -4.85 -28.34 2.68
N TYR A 21 -5.16 -28.61 1.42
CA TYR A 21 -6.26 -29.47 1.02
C TYR A 21 -5.84 -30.94 0.98
N THR A 22 -6.46 -31.76 1.84
CA THR A 22 -6.19 -33.21 1.97
C THR A 22 -7.31 -34.09 1.43
N GLY A 23 -8.33 -33.50 0.79
CA GLY A 23 -9.46 -34.24 0.26
C GLY A 23 -9.09 -35.09 -0.96
N CYS A 24 -9.83 -36.18 -1.18
CA CYS A 24 -9.59 -37.09 -2.31
C CYS A 24 -10.11 -36.53 -3.65
N LYS A 25 -11.03 -35.58 -3.63
CA LYS A 25 -11.60 -34.99 -4.85
C LYS A 25 -10.60 -34.01 -5.46
N PRO A 26 -10.36 -34.03 -6.78
CA PRO A 26 -9.51 -33.04 -7.42
C PRO A 26 -10.10 -31.64 -7.25
N LEU A 27 -9.23 -30.65 -7.05
CA LEU A 27 -9.62 -29.24 -7.01
C LEU A 27 -9.85 -28.73 -8.42
N ILE A 28 -10.77 -27.77 -8.56
CA ILE A 28 -10.95 -27.02 -9.80
C ILE A 28 -9.65 -26.22 -10.06
N PRO A 29 -9.05 -26.27 -11.26
CA PRO A 29 -7.79 -25.57 -11.56
C PRO A 29 -7.82 -24.08 -11.23
N ALA A 30 -8.99 -23.43 -11.36
CA ALA A 30 -9.19 -22.03 -11.00
C ALA A 30 -8.85 -21.70 -9.54
N LEU A 31 -8.99 -22.66 -8.61
CA LEU A 31 -8.63 -22.47 -7.19
C LEU A 31 -7.12 -22.51 -6.96
N GLU A 32 -6.37 -23.23 -7.81
CA GLU A 32 -4.91 -23.30 -7.73
C GLU A 32 -4.28 -22.02 -8.30
N GLU A 33 -4.96 -21.37 -9.24
CA GLU A 33 -4.52 -20.16 -9.95
C GLU A 33 -5.02 -18.86 -9.32
N LEU A 34 -5.66 -18.90 -8.14
CA LEU A 34 -6.07 -17.69 -7.44
C LEU A 34 -4.85 -16.77 -7.24
N ASN A 35 -4.85 -15.62 -7.90
CA ASN A 35 -3.78 -14.61 -7.83
C ASN A 35 -3.91 -13.75 -6.55
N THR A 36 -4.22 -14.42 -5.45
CA THR A 36 -4.47 -13.82 -4.13
C THR A 36 -3.37 -14.23 -3.14
N ASN A 37 -3.35 -13.57 -2.00
CA ASN A 37 -2.62 -13.96 -0.80
C ASN A 37 -3.10 -15.32 -0.22
N VAL A 38 -4.22 -15.84 -0.75
CA VAL A 38 -4.71 -17.20 -0.54
C VAL A 38 -4.04 -18.19 -1.48
N ARG A 39 -3.48 -19.27 -0.93
CA ARG A 39 -2.85 -20.36 -1.67
C ARG A 39 -3.39 -21.70 -1.23
N VAL A 40 -3.97 -22.45 -2.17
CA VAL A 40 -4.43 -23.82 -1.93
C VAL A 40 -3.33 -24.80 -2.32
N ILE A 41 -2.89 -25.61 -1.36
CA ILE A 41 -1.77 -26.55 -1.49
C ILE A 41 -2.31 -27.96 -1.25
N LYS A 42 -2.01 -28.90 -2.16
CA LYS A 42 -2.44 -30.30 -2.00
C LYS A 42 -1.57 -31.03 -0.99
N GLY A 43 -2.23 -31.83 -0.15
CA GLY A 43 -1.57 -32.70 0.84
C GLY A 43 -1.43 -32.06 2.22
N ARG A 44 -0.86 -32.84 3.16
CA ARG A 44 -0.61 -32.37 4.52
C ARG A 44 0.65 -31.50 4.54
N PRO A 45 0.65 -30.36 5.27
CA PRO A 45 1.85 -29.54 5.41
C PRO A 45 2.92 -30.29 6.18
N ASN A 46 4.18 -30.05 5.81
CA ASN A 46 5.29 -30.33 6.70
C ASN A 46 5.58 -29.08 7.53
N LEU A 47 4.99 -28.98 8.72
CA LEU A 47 5.09 -27.78 9.56
C LEU A 47 6.53 -27.42 9.93
N LYS A 48 7.42 -28.41 10.05
CA LYS A 48 8.85 -28.22 10.31
C LYS A 48 9.60 -27.51 9.17
N ILE A 49 9.00 -27.46 7.99
CA ILE A 49 9.50 -26.73 6.83
C ILE A 49 8.73 -25.43 6.67
N VAL A 50 7.40 -25.50 6.75
CA VAL A 50 6.51 -24.38 6.47
C VAL A 50 6.73 -23.22 7.44
N ILE A 51 6.77 -23.48 8.75
CA ILE A 51 6.85 -22.41 9.75
C ILE A 51 8.17 -21.63 9.65
N PRO A 52 9.36 -22.29 9.64
CA PRO A 52 10.62 -21.56 9.50
C PRO A 52 10.71 -20.79 8.18
N ASN A 53 10.09 -21.29 7.11
CA ASN A 53 10.04 -20.58 5.86
C ASN A 53 9.15 -19.33 5.95
N ILE A 54 7.99 -19.40 6.63
CA ILE A 54 7.13 -18.23 6.84
C ILE A 54 7.91 -17.15 7.61
N ILE A 55 8.57 -17.53 8.71
CA ILE A 55 9.41 -16.63 9.50
C ILE A 55 10.51 -16.02 8.63
N TYR A 56 11.25 -16.87 7.90
CA TYR A 56 12.27 -16.40 6.97
C TYR A 56 11.71 -15.39 5.95
N GLY A 57 10.57 -15.69 5.32
CA GLY A 57 9.99 -14.82 4.31
C GLY A 57 9.58 -13.45 4.87
N ILE A 58 9.01 -13.44 6.07
CA ILE A 58 8.60 -12.19 6.75
C ILE A 58 9.83 -11.38 7.19
N GLU A 59 10.73 -11.99 7.96
CA GLU A 59 11.88 -11.28 8.55
C GLU A 59 12.91 -10.84 7.49
N SER A 60 13.07 -11.61 6.41
CA SER A 60 13.93 -11.19 5.30
C SER A 60 13.21 -10.30 4.28
N SER A 61 11.91 -10.05 4.46
CA SER A 61 11.04 -9.40 3.47
C SER A 61 11.04 -10.08 2.08
N VAL A 62 11.42 -11.36 2.02
CA VAL A 62 11.45 -12.14 0.79
C VAL A 62 10.13 -12.88 0.63
N GLY A 63 9.43 -12.57 -0.46
CA GLY A 63 8.21 -13.29 -0.80
C GLY A 63 7.04 -12.97 0.13
N LEU A 64 6.94 -11.71 0.53
CA LEU A 64 5.81 -11.15 1.25
C LEU A 64 4.54 -11.19 0.38
N PRO A 65 3.35 -11.49 0.93
CA PRO A 65 2.08 -11.53 0.17
C PRO A 65 1.84 -10.28 -0.67
N GLU A 66 2.19 -9.11 -0.13
CA GLU A 66 2.06 -7.77 -0.70
C GLU A 66 2.84 -7.61 -2.01
N THR A 67 3.84 -8.46 -2.24
CA THR A 67 4.59 -8.49 -3.51
C THR A 67 3.88 -9.27 -4.62
N TYR A 68 2.94 -10.16 -4.28
CA TYR A 68 2.29 -11.07 -5.22
C TYR A 68 0.81 -10.75 -5.46
N THR A 69 0.14 -10.26 -4.43
CA THR A 69 -1.13 -9.56 -4.59
C THR A 69 -0.80 -8.10 -4.81
N PRO A 70 -1.07 -7.50 -5.99
CA PRO A 70 -1.11 -6.06 -6.06
C PRO A 70 -2.12 -5.65 -4.99
N SER A 71 -1.61 -4.97 -3.95
CA SER A 71 -2.41 -4.50 -2.83
C SER A 71 -3.73 -3.97 -3.38
N GLU A 72 -4.84 -4.22 -2.69
CA GLU A 72 -6.10 -3.62 -3.12
C GLU A 72 -5.96 -2.10 -3.28
N MET A 73 -5.06 -1.48 -2.51
CA MET A 73 -4.62 -0.10 -2.69
C MET A 73 -3.89 0.15 -4.02
N ALA A 74 -3.04 -0.77 -4.51
CA ALA A 74 -2.45 -0.70 -5.86
C ALA A 74 -3.48 -0.83 -6.99
N LYS A 75 -4.46 -1.73 -6.85
CA LYS A 75 -5.59 -1.84 -7.79
C LYS A 75 -6.42 -0.55 -7.76
N MET A 76 -6.76 -0.08 -6.57
CA MET A 76 -7.53 1.14 -6.35
C MET A 76 -6.81 2.36 -6.91
N ARG A 77 -5.49 2.47 -6.75
CA ARG A 77 -4.68 3.52 -7.41
C ARG A 77 -4.81 3.49 -8.92
N THR A 78 -4.79 2.31 -9.51
CA THR A 78 -4.94 2.14 -10.96
C THR A 78 -6.31 2.60 -11.42
N LEU A 79 -7.38 2.13 -10.74
CA LEU A 79 -8.76 2.53 -11.01
C LEU A 79 -8.96 4.04 -10.81
N LEU A 80 -8.41 4.61 -9.74
CA LEU A 80 -8.53 6.03 -9.42
C LEU A 80 -7.76 6.89 -10.42
N SER A 81 -6.61 6.43 -10.90
CA SER A 81 -5.85 7.09 -11.96
C SER A 81 -6.60 7.09 -13.29
N GLU A 82 -7.28 5.98 -13.62
CA GLU A 82 -8.14 5.88 -14.80
C GLU A 82 -9.36 6.79 -14.67
N ARG A 83 -10.05 6.76 -13.53
CA ARG A 83 -11.19 7.64 -13.24
C ARG A 83 -10.80 9.11 -13.31
N MET A 84 -9.63 9.48 -12.81
CA MET A 84 -9.13 10.84 -12.93
C MET A 84 -8.90 11.25 -14.39
N ARG A 85 -8.39 10.34 -15.23
CA ARG A 85 -8.19 10.59 -16.67
C ARG A 85 -9.53 10.80 -17.39
N GLU A 86 -10.56 10.04 -17.03
CA GLU A 86 -11.93 10.22 -17.55
C GLU A 86 -12.48 11.60 -17.17
N LEU A 87 -12.41 11.95 -15.89
CA LEU A 87 -12.88 13.25 -15.38
C LEU A 87 -12.11 14.41 -16.01
N ASP A 88 -10.81 14.24 -16.29
CA ASP A 88 -10.01 15.23 -17.00
C ASP A 88 -10.50 15.49 -18.44
N GLY A 89 -11.08 14.49 -19.10
CA GLY A 89 -11.69 14.62 -20.41
C GLY A 89 -13.01 15.41 -20.41
N MET A 90 -13.65 15.54 -19.25
CA MET A 90 -14.89 16.29 -19.09
C MET A 90 -14.61 17.79 -18.90
N ILE A 91 -15.08 18.60 -19.85
CA ILE A 91 -14.85 20.06 -19.89
C ILE A 91 -15.76 20.79 -18.90
N ASP A 92 -16.96 20.27 -18.65
CA ASP A 92 -18.02 20.96 -17.89
C ASP A 92 -17.84 20.85 -16.37
N LEU A 93 -16.96 19.97 -15.90
CA LEU A 93 -16.72 19.76 -14.47
C LEU A 93 -15.62 20.68 -13.94
N THR A 94 -15.90 21.35 -12.83
CA THR A 94 -14.88 22.15 -12.13
C THR A 94 -13.88 21.24 -11.40
N SER A 95 -12.71 21.76 -11.04
CA SER A 95 -11.70 20.97 -10.32
C SER A 95 -12.19 20.44 -8.96
N ASN A 96 -13.10 21.17 -8.30
CA ASN A 96 -13.67 20.75 -7.02
C ASN A 96 -14.66 19.60 -7.23
N ASP A 97 -15.47 19.64 -8.29
CA ASP A 97 -16.41 18.57 -8.61
C ASP A 97 -15.66 17.28 -8.97
N LYS A 98 -14.57 17.39 -9.73
CA LYS A 98 -13.69 16.24 -10.04
C LYS A 98 -13.09 15.64 -8.77
N LEU A 99 -12.69 16.46 -7.80
CA LEU A 99 -12.17 15.98 -6.53
C LEU A 99 -13.25 15.27 -5.69
N ALA A 100 -14.45 15.85 -5.59
CA ALA A 100 -15.57 15.25 -4.88
C ALA A 100 -15.96 13.89 -5.48
N GLU A 101 -15.99 13.78 -6.82
CA GLU A 101 -16.22 12.53 -7.55
C GLU A 101 -15.16 11.47 -7.23
N LEU A 102 -13.88 11.85 -7.17
CA LEU A 102 -12.80 10.92 -6.82
C LEU A 102 -12.87 10.45 -5.36
N ILE A 103 -13.26 11.33 -4.43
CA ILE A 103 -13.47 10.98 -3.02
C ILE A 103 -14.64 10.00 -2.90
N ALA A 104 -15.77 10.28 -3.56
CA ALA A 104 -16.93 9.40 -3.57
C ALA A 104 -16.60 8.04 -4.19
N PHE A 105 -15.82 8.03 -5.27
CA PHE A 105 -15.36 6.81 -5.94
C PHE A 105 -14.44 5.96 -5.05
N ALA A 106 -13.51 6.58 -4.30
CA ALA A 106 -12.69 5.85 -3.33
C ALA A 106 -13.55 5.27 -2.19
N LYS A 107 -14.47 6.08 -1.65
CA LYS A 107 -15.37 5.67 -0.58
C LYS A 107 -16.29 4.51 -1.00
N SER A 108 -16.78 4.50 -2.25
CA SER A 108 -17.61 3.41 -2.77
C SER A 108 -16.87 2.08 -2.90
N HIS A 109 -15.54 2.11 -2.93
CA HIS A 109 -14.67 0.93 -2.95
C HIS A 109 -14.13 0.60 -1.54
N GLY A 110 -14.56 1.29 -0.49
CA GLY A 110 -14.16 1.03 0.89
C GLY A 110 -12.84 1.68 1.31
N PHE A 111 -12.31 2.63 0.54
CA PHE A 111 -11.02 3.27 0.84
C PHE A 111 -11.18 4.75 1.21
N LEU A 112 -10.31 5.24 2.10
CA LEU A 112 -10.15 6.66 2.34
C LEU A 112 -9.25 7.26 1.27
N PHE A 113 -9.74 8.31 0.59
CA PHE A 113 -9.00 8.97 -0.49
C PHE A 113 -7.62 9.49 -0.06
N THR A 114 -7.50 9.95 1.19
CA THR A 114 -6.23 10.45 1.77
C THR A 114 -5.17 9.37 1.95
N GLU A 115 -5.58 8.13 2.26
CA GLU A 115 -4.66 6.99 2.40
C GLU A 115 -4.06 6.63 1.04
N ILE A 116 -4.91 6.55 0.02
CA ILE A 116 -4.50 6.28 -1.37
C ILE A 116 -3.49 7.35 -1.83
N LEU A 117 -3.75 8.63 -1.57
CA LEU A 117 -2.83 9.70 -1.94
C LEU A 117 -1.49 9.60 -1.19
N SER A 118 -1.51 9.30 0.10
CA SER A 118 -0.29 9.15 0.90
C SER A 118 0.57 8.00 0.37
N ASP A 119 -0.04 6.87 0.01
CA ASP A 119 0.64 5.73 -0.60
C ASP A 119 1.16 6.02 -2.02
N MET A 120 0.48 6.87 -2.78
CA MET A 120 0.99 7.36 -4.07
C MET A 120 2.23 8.25 -3.89
N GLU A 121 2.26 9.09 -2.86
CA GLU A 121 3.39 9.95 -2.56
C GLU A 121 4.62 9.15 -2.11
N THR A 122 4.45 8.19 -1.21
CA THR A 122 5.55 7.32 -0.74
C THR A 122 6.18 6.54 -1.89
N GLN A 123 5.39 5.96 -2.80
CA GLN A 123 5.94 5.27 -3.97
C GLN A 123 6.70 6.19 -4.92
N ASN A 124 6.19 7.41 -5.14
CA ASN A 124 6.89 8.38 -5.99
C ASN A 124 8.21 8.83 -5.36
N MET A 125 8.29 8.92 -4.03
CA MET A 125 9.53 9.21 -3.31
C MET A 125 10.53 8.04 -3.41
N SER A 126 10.10 6.80 -3.18
CA SER A 126 10.96 5.61 -3.30
C SER A 126 11.54 5.47 -4.71
N ARG A 127 10.75 5.74 -5.75
CA ARG A 127 11.23 5.73 -7.15
C ARG A 127 12.24 6.83 -7.44
N ARG A 128 12.05 8.03 -6.87
CA ARG A 128 13.03 9.13 -7.04
C ARG A 128 14.37 8.75 -6.40
N ASN A 129 14.36 8.13 -5.23
CA ASN A 129 15.58 7.70 -4.55
C ASN A 129 16.34 6.62 -5.35
N LEU A 130 15.62 5.61 -5.86
CA LEU A 130 16.23 4.58 -6.72
C LEU A 130 16.86 5.15 -7.99
N ASN A 131 16.21 6.14 -8.63
CA ASN A 131 16.76 6.79 -9.81
C ASN A 131 18.00 7.66 -9.50
N ILE A 132 18.12 8.17 -8.28
CA ILE A 132 19.30 8.95 -7.84
C ILE A 132 20.48 8.00 -7.61
N GLU A 133 20.27 6.88 -6.91
CA GLU A 133 21.34 5.88 -6.67
C GLU A 133 21.87 5.29 -7.99
N GLN A 134 20.99 4.97 -8.94
CA GLN A 134 21.41 4.47 -10.26
C GLN A 134 22.17 5.53 -11.08
N ALA A 135 21.86 6.82 -10.90
CA ALA A 135 22.59 7.90 -11.55
C ALA A 135 23.99 8.08 -10.95
N ASP A 136 24.14 7.94 -9.62
CA ASP A 136 25.43 8.06 -8.94
C ASP A 136 26.37 6.89 -9.29
N ASP A 137 25.86 5.66 -9.41
CA ASP A 137 26.65 4.50 -9.89
C ASP A 137 27.12 4.69 -11.33
N SER A 138 26.27 5.27 -12.19
CA SER A 138 26.63 5.58 -13.57
C SER A 138 27.71 6.66 -13.66
N ILE A 139 27.68 7.66 -12.79
CA ILE A 139 28.69 8.73 -12.72
C ILE A 139 30.01 8.19 -12.17
N SER A 140 29.97 7.34 -11.13
CA SER A 140 31.17 6.74 -10.54
C SER A 140 31.89 5.80 -11.52
N SER A 141 31.13 5.07 -12.35
CA SER A 141 31.69 4.27 -13.45
C SER A 141 32.46 5.14 -14.46
N LEU A 142 31.90 6.28 -14.88
CA LEU A 142 32.55 7.19 -15.84
C LEU A 142 33.81 7.87 -15.28
N LEU A 143 33.83 8.18 -13.98
CA LEU A 143 35.00 8.75 -13.31
C LEU A 143 36.12 7.70 -13.14
N SER A 144 35.78 6.43 -12.98
CA SER A 144 36.77 5.35 -12.88
C SER A 144 37.45 4.98 -14.21
N GLU A 145 36.78 5.21 -15.35
CA GLU A 145 37.37 5.01 -16.68
C GLU A 145 38.31 6.13 -17.12
N SER A 146 38.21 7.31 -16.49
CA SER A 146 39.00 8.50 -16.89
C SER A 146 40.41 8.55 -16.29
N ASN A 147 40.79 7.60 -15.43
CA ASN A 147 42.04 7.66 -14.64
C ASN A 147 43.12 6.64 -15.02
N LYS A 148 43.13 6.15 -16.28
CA LYS A 148 44.11 5.15 -16.76
C LYS A 148 45.12 5.62 -17.80
N ASN A 149 45.22 6.92 -18.08
CA ASN A 149 46.23 7.43 -19.01
C ASN A 149 47.00 8.60 -18.39
N GLU A 150 48.10 8.30 -17.70
CA GLU A 150 49.21 9.23 -17.48
C GLU A 150 50.50 8.61 -18.03
N PRO A 151 51.25 9.32 -18.90
CA PRO A 151 52.66 9.10 -19.11
C PRO A 151 53.50 10.15 -18.35
N ASP A 152 54.58 9.68 -17.73
CA ASP A 152 55.63 10.45 -17.06
C ASP A 152 56.16 11.62 -17.90
N THR A 153 56.06 12.87 -17.43
CA THR A 153 57.17 13.86 -17.45
C THR A 153 56.88 15.10 -16.59
N ALA A 154 57.89 15.55 -15.83
CA ALA A 154 57.87 16.70 -14.91
C ALA A 154 58.35 18.03 -15.57
N PRO A 155 58.62 19.13 -14.83
CA PRO A 155 57.68 20.20 -14.47
C PRO A 155 58.10 21.58 -15.05
N ASP A 156 57.19 22.59 -15.03
CA ASP A 156 57.44 23.94 -14.51
C ASP A 156 56.37 25.00 -14.89
N HIS A 157 56.22 25.96 -13.96
CA HIS A 157 55.67 27.32 -14.06
C HIS A 157 54.15 27.63 -14.09
N GLU A 158 53.75 28.30 -13.00
CA GLU A 158 52.88 29.49 -12.84
C GLU A 158 51.36 29.46 -13.12
N ALA A 159 50.64 29.91 -12.08
CA ALA A 159 49.22 30.30 -12.01
C ALA A 159 48.89 31.50 -12.95
N PRO A 160 47.63 31.98 -13.16
CA PRO A 160 46.48 31.92 -12.23
C PRO A 160 45.03 31.93 -12.81
N HIS A 161 44.06 31.86 -11.88
CA HIS A 161 42.65 32.33 -11.94
C HIS A 161 41.62 31.65 -12.88
N SER A 162 40.60 31.02 -12.29
CA SER A 162 39.25 31.61 -12.21
C SER A 162 38.24 30.68 -11.51
N SER A 163 37.75 31.13 -10.36
CA SER A 163 36.64 30.53 -9.64
C SER A 163 35.32 30.94 -10.29
N ARG A 164 34.57 29.99 -10.87
CA ARG A 164 33.20 30.25 -11.35
C ARG A 164 32.18 29.48 -10.52
N SER A 165 31.44 30.27 -9.75
CA SER A 165 30.34 29.90 -8.86
C SER A 165 29.26 29.07 -9.58
N ASN A 166 28.94 27.89 -9.04
CA ASN A 166 27.68 27.19 -9.28
C ASN A 166 26.79 27.30 -8.04
N ARG A 167 26.17 28.47 -7.85
CA ARG A 167 25.02 28.67 -6.96
C ARG A 167 23.84 29.11 -7.80
N LYS A 168 22.99 28.17 -8.22
CA LYS A 168 21.62 28.51 -8.64
C LYS A 168 20.66 27.34 -8.39
N ARG A 169 19.69 27.65 -7.51
CA ARG A 169 18.29 27.16 -7.50
C ARG A 169 17.95 25.89 -6.68
N ARG A 170 18.16 25.97 -5.36
CA ARG A 170 17.25 25.37 -4.37
C ARG A 170 16.08 26.32 -4.07
N ARG A 171 15.04 26.32 -4.91
CA ARG A 171 13.82 27.14 -4.68
C ARG A 171 12.51 26.40 -4.97
N GLY A 172 12.56 25.07 -5.06
CA GLY A 172 11.40 24.20 -5.32
C GLY A 172 10.73 23.62 -4.06
N ASP A 173 11.48 23.46 -2.97
CA ASP A 173 11.06 22.56 -1.87
C ASP A 173 10.05 23.14 -0.86
N LEU A 174 9.82 24.46 -0.88
CA LEU A 174 8.93 25.12 0.10
C LEU A 174 7.45 25.16 -0.30
N ARG A 175 7.05 24.55 -1.43
CA ARG A 175 5.67 24.67 -1.96
C ARG A 175 4.81 23.41 -1.85
N ALA A 176 5.42 22.22 -1.68
CA ALA A 176 4.66 20.98 -1.47
C ALA A 176 4.04 20.92 -0.06
N THR A 177 4.74 21.46 0.94
CA THR A 177 4.27 21.47 2.35
C THR A 177 3.04 22.35 2.57
N THR A 178 2.81 23.39 1.76
CA THR A 178 1.65 24.28 1.89
C THR A 178 0.34 23.68 1.38
N VAL A 179 0.39 22.70 0.47
CA VAL A 179 -0.82 22.06 -0.08
C VAL A 179 -1.40 21.04 0.89
N LEU A 180 -0.55 20.35 1.65
CA LEU A 180 -0.97 19.35 2.64
C LEU A 180 -1.59 19.97 3.90
N HIS A 181 -1.15 21.18 4.31
CA HIS A 181 -1.77 21.89 5.43
C HIS A 181 -3.25 22.22 5.16
N GLN A 182 -3.61 22.50 3.90
CA GLN A 182 -4.98 22.85 3.52
C GLN A 182 -5.89 21.63 3.30
N ILE A 183 -5.37 20.48 2.85
CA ILE A 183 -6.14 19.22 2.80
C ILE A 183 -6.43 18.73 4.22
N ARG A 184 -5.47 18.89 5.15
CA ARG A 184 -5.67 18.60 6.58
C ARG A 184 -6.72 19.51 7.23
N GLU A 185 -6.78 20.79 6.83
CA GLU A 185 -7.82 21.73 7.28
C GLU A 185 -9.21 21.40 6.71
N TYR A 186 -9.32 20.93 5.46
CA TYR A 186 -10.60 20.50 4.90
C TYR A 186 -11.14 19.21 5.54
N GLY A 187 -10.27 18.23 5.84
CA GLY A 187 -10.68 17.00 6.55
C GLY A 187 -11.02 17.23 8.04
N ALA A 188 -10.37 18.19 8.70
CA ALA A 188 -10.68 18.53 10.09
C ALA A 188 -12.04 19.23 10.26
N ASN A 189 -12.51 19.96 9.25
CA ASN A 189 -13.80 20.64 9.27
C ASN A 189 -14.98 19.68 9.07
N GLU A 190 -14.78 18.54 8.37
CA GLU A 190 -15.82 17.51 8.21
C GLU A 190 -16.08 16.75 9.52
N ALA A 191 -15.02 16.47 10.30
CA ALA A 191 -15.14 15.81 11.61
C ALA A 191 -15.81 16.68 12.68
N GLN A 192 -15.77 18.01 12.55
CA GLN A 192 -16.51 18.93 13.45
C GLN A 192 -17.98 19.07 13.06
N GLN A 193 -18.36 18.80 11.80
CA GLN A 193 -19.74 18.91 11.35
C GLN A 193 -20.59 17.67 11.73
N GLU A 194 -19.96 16.52 11.99
CA GLU A 194 -20.65 15.32 12.48
C GLU A 194 -20.87 15.29 14.02
N GLN A 195 -20.18 16.14 14.80
CA GLN A 195 -20.41 16.23 16.25
C GLN A 195 -21.59 17.14 16.66
N ASP A 196 -22.09 17.98 15.75
CA ASP A 196 -23.14 18.98 16.06
C ASP A 196 -24.58 18.51 15.75
N PHE A 197 -24.79 17.26 15.33
CA PHE A 197 -26.11 16.65 15.11
C PHE A 197 -26.43 15.50 16.08
N GLY A 198 -25.94 15.60 17.32
CA GLY A 198 -26.38 14.75 18.42
C GLY A 198 -27.78 15.10 18.92
N LEU A 199 -28.83 14.69 18.19
CA LEU A 199 -30.20 14.65 18.71
C LEU A 199 -30.75 13.21 18.66
N SER A 200 -31.24 12.79 19.82
CA SER A 200 -31.77 11.50 20.22
C SER A 200 -32.68 10.83 19.19
N HIS A 201 -32.34 9.60 18.80
CA HIS A 201 -33.21 8.73 18.01
C HIS A 201 -34.13 7.93 18.94
N GLU A 202 -35.13 8.60 19.52
CA GLU A 202 -36.29 7.93 20.09
C GLU A 202 -37.57 8.69 19.73
N SER A 203 -38.57 7.95 19.25
CA SER A 203 -39.94 8.36 18.87
C SER A 203 -40.17 8.93 17.46
N LEU A 204 -40.70 8.07 16.56
CA LEU A 204 -41.71 8.48 15.56
C LEU A 204 -42.48 7.28 15.00
N LEU A 205 -43.56 6.92 15.70
CA LEU A 205 -44.77 6.31 15.13
C LEU A 205 -45.95 7.18 15.54
N ARG A 206 -46.35 8.12 14.68
CA ARG A 206 -47.75 8.51 14.43
C ARG A 206 -47.77 9.64 13.42
N GLY A 207 -48.54 9.43 12.36
CA GLY A 207 -48.84 10.47 11.39
C GLY A 207 -49.84 11.48 11.92
N GLU A 208 -49.89 12.63 11.26
CA GLU A 208 -51.12 13.27 10.82
C GLU A 208 -50.80 14.44 9.86
N SER A 209 -51.80 14.75 9.07
CA SER A 209 -51.76 15.60 7.88
C SER A 209 -51.77 17.10 8.15
N ALA A 210 -51.37 17.83 7.11
CA ALA A 210 -51.98 19.07 6.59
C ALA A 210 -51.28 20.43 6.81
N SER A 211 -51.29 21.15 5.67
CA SER A 211 -51.41 22.60 5.46
C SER A 211 -50.21 23.53 5.69
N SER A 212 -49.72 24.01 4.54
CA SER A 212 -49.44 25.41 4.17
C SER A 212 -48.99 26.39 5.25
N LEU A 213 -47.82 27.00 5.07
CA LEU A 213 -47.67 28.44 5.30
C LEU A 213 -46.53 29.04 4.47
N ARG A 214 -46.87 30.08 3.71
CA ARG A 214 -45.94 31.03 3.08
C ARG A 214 -45.30 31.93 4.14
N ARG A 215 -43.99 32.19 4.03
CA ARG A 215 -43.26 33.43 4.42
C ARG A 215 -41.86 33.29 3.81
N ARG A 216 -41.50 33.97 2.72
CA ARG A 216 -41.14 35.39 2.57
C ARG A 216 -40.19 35.86 3.68
N GLY A 217 -38.88 35.80 3.39
CA GLY A 217 -37.81 36.41 4.17
C GLY A 217 -36.66 36.75 3.23
N SER A 218 -36.63 38.01 2.81
CA SER A 218 -35.61 38.63 1.98
C SER A 218 -34.49 39.14 2.89
N TYR A 219 -33.25 38.75 2.62
CA TYR A 219 -32.07 39.47 3.07
C TYR A 219 -31.12 39.62 1.90
N ALA A 220 -31.11 40.84 1.36
CA ALA A 220 -30.03 41.36 0.57
C ALA A 220 -28.92 41.81 1.54
N SER A 221 -27.70 41.32 1.33
CA SER A 221 -26.49 41.96 1.81
C SER A 221 -25.47 41.90 0.68
N GLU A 222 -25.18 43.08 0.15
CA GLU A 222 -24.18 43.34 -0.87
C GLU A 222 -22.75 43.23 -0.32
N SER A 223 -21.84 43.12 -1.28
CA SER A 223 -20.44 43.54 -1.24
C SER A 223 -19.42 42.65 -0.52
N SER A 224 -18.62 41.95 -1.33
CA SER A 224 -17.20 42.32 -1.49
C SER A 224 -16.58 41.51 -2.62
N SER A 225 -16.36 42.19 -3.73
CA SER A 225 -15.57 41.77 -4.87
C SER A 225 -14.10 41.60 -4.49
N ALA A 226 -13.64 40.35 -4.42
CA ALA A 226 -12.23 40.01 -4.53
C ALA A 226 -12.08 39.00 -5.67
N SER A 227 -11.74 39.51 -6.85
CA SER A 227 -11.40 38.72 -8.03
C SER A 227 -10.05 38.03 -7.83
N GLY A 228 -10.05 36.97 -7.02
CA GLY A 228 -8.97 35.98 -7.00
C GLY A 228 -9.21 34.98 -8.11
N VAL A 229 -8.46 35.07 -9.21
CA VAL A 229 -8.47 34.05 -10.27
C VAL A 229 -8.22 32.67 -9.63
N PRO A 230 -9.12 31.68 -9.76
CA PRO A 230 -8.94 30.38 -9.13
C PRO A 230 -7.69 29.70 -9.69
N ASN A 231 -6.90 29.16 -8.77
CA ASN A 231 -5.53 28.72 -8.97
C ASN A 231 -5.48 27.42 -9.80
N LYS A 232 -5.67 27.51 -11.12
CA LYS A 232 -5.65 26.40 -12.11
C LYS A 232 -4.38 25.54 -12.10
N ARG A 233 -3.34 25.92 -11.34
CA ARG A 233 -2.02 25.25 -11.31
C ARG A 233 -1.90 24.11 -10.29
N ARG A 234 -2.86 23.92 -9.38
CA ARG A 234 -2.76 22.88 -8.34
C ARG A 234 -3.09 21.48 -8.87
N PHE A 235 -4.16 21.38 -9.68
CA PHE A 235 -4.57 20.11 -10.27
C PHE A 235 -3.54 19.58 -11.29
N SER A 236 -2.84 20.48 -11.98
CA SER A 236 -1.84 20.10 -12.99
C SER A 236 -0.62 19.37 -12.41
N LEU A 237 -0.25 19.60 -11.14
CA LEU A 237 0.91 18.97 -10.52
C LEU A 237 0.62 17.53 -10.05
N LEU A 238 -0.56 17.32 -9.43
CA LEU A 238 -1.07 15.98 -9.15
C LEU A 238 -1.22 15.17 -10.46
N ARG A 239 -1.78 15.81 -11.49
CA ARG A 239 -1.95 15.25 -12.84
C ARG A 239 -0.65 14.80 -13.50
N GLU A 240 0.41 15.62 -13.49
CA GLU A 240 1.70 15.23 -14.10
C GLU A 240 2.38 14.07 -13.35
N SER A 241 2.22 13.99 -12.03
CA SER A 241 2.71 12.87 -11.21
C SER A 241 1.96 11.56 -11.52
N LEU A 242 0.68 11.66 -11.85
CA LEU A 242 -0.21 10.52 -12.15
C LEU A 242 0.00 9.97 -13.57
N LEU A 243 0.11 10.85 -14.58
CA LEU A 243 0.18 10.45 -15.99
C LEU A 243 1.54 9.88 -16.42
N ARG A 244 2.65 10.21 -15.75
CA ARG A 244 3.97 9.62 -16.05
C ARG A 244 4.07 8.12 -15.71
N ASN A 245 3.12 7.57 -14.96
CA ASN A 245 3.23 6.24 -14.37
C ASN A 245 2.52 5.12 -15.16
N GLN A 246 1.83 5.40 -16.28
CA GLN A 246 0.94 4.42 -16.95
C GLN A 246 1.53 3.65 -18.15
N SER A 247 2.72 3.97 -18.66
CA SER A 247 3.17 3.41 -19.95
C SER A 247 3.71 1.96 -19.92
N ASN A 248 3.60 1.22 -18.81
CA ASN A 248 4.19 -0.13 -18.65
C ASN A 248 3.24 -1.18 -18.04
N ILE A 249 1.93 -1.14 -18.28
CA ILE A 249 1.02 -2.21 -17.82
C ILE A 249 0.92 -3.28 -18.91
N LEU A 250 1.86 -4.22 -18.89
CA LEU A 250 1.80 -5.46 -19.68
C LEU A 250 0.67 -6.36 -19.14
N PRO A 251 0.12 -7.29 -19.96
CA PRO A 251 -0.83 -8.29 -19.49
C PRO A 251 -0.25 -8.98 -18.26
N THR A 252 -1.06 -9.15 -17.21
CA THR A 252 -0.72 -9.84 -15.97
C THR A 252 -0.37 -11.30 -16.28
N ARG A 253 0.87 -11.52 -16.73
CA ARG A 253 1.53 -12.82 -16.64
C ARG A 253 1.39 -13.24 -15.19
N SER A 254 0.94 -14.48 -14.95
CA SER A 254 0.91 -15.05 -13.60
C SER A 254 2.31 -14.84 -13.00
N ILE A 255 2.42 -13.95 -12.03
CA ILE A 255 3.67 -13.75 -11.32
C ILE A 255 3.82 -15.00 -10.47
N THR A 256 4.50 -16.00 -11.02
CA THR A 256 4.87 -17.19 -10.26
C THR A 256 5.80 -16.71 -9.17
N SER A 257 5.30 -16.66 -7.93
CA SER A 257 6.11 -16.34 -6.77
C SER A 257 7.34 -17.24 -6.75
N ALA A 258 8.52 -16.61 -6.81
CA ALA A 258 9.78 -17.33 -6.65
C ALA A 258 9.91 -17.93 -5.25
N PHE A 259 9.21 -17.33 -4.27
CA PHE A 259 9.20 -17.79 -2.90
C PHE A 259 7.94 -18.60 -2.57
N LYS A 260 8.13 -19.81 -2.05
CA LYS A 260 7.03 -20.70 -1.69
C LYS A 260 7.29 -21.27 -0.30
N PRO A 261 6.63 -20.76 0.75
CA PRO A 261 6.92 -21.18 2.12
C PRO A 261 6.63 -22.67 2.36
N TRP A 262 5.85 -23.32 1.50
CA TRP A 262 5.59 -24.76 1.56
C TRP A 262 6.62 -25.65 0.85
N GLU A 263 7.58 -25.07 0.12
CA GLU A 263 8.68 -25.82 -0.51
C GLU A 263 9.93 -25.83 0.37
N LYS A 264 10.79 -26.85 0.23
CA LYS A 264 11.97 -26.99 1.08
C LYS A 264 12.99 -25.88 0.79
N ASN A 265 13.19 -24.97 1.74
CA ASN A 265 14.27 -23.97 1.71
C ASN A 265 15.38 -24.41 2.68
N LYS A 266 16.60 -24.63 2.16
CA LYS A 266 17.74 -25.09 2.98
C LYS A 266 18.27 -24.00 3.92
N GLY A 267 18.08 -22.73 3.60
CA GLY A 267 18.60 -21.59 4.35
C GLY A 267 17.68 -21.11 5.48
N ALA A 268 16.37 -21.31 5.34
CA ALA A 268 15.38 -20.75 6.27
C ALA A 268 15.62 -21.17 7.73
N ARG A 269 15.86 -22.47 7.98
CA ARG A 269 16.11 -22.96 9.35
C ARG A 269 17.37 -22.36 9.98
N THR A 270 18.45 -22.24 9.21
CA THR A 270 19.69 -21.62 9.68
C THR A 270 19.50 -20.14 9.94
N TYR A 271 18.74 -19.46 9.08
CA TYR A 271 18.41 -18.05 9.23
C TYR A 271 17.61 -17.79 10.50
N VAL A 272 16.50 -18.53 10.72
CA VAL A 272 15.63 -18.35 11.89
C VAL A 272 16.39 -18.61 13.20
N ARG A 273 17.30 -19.59 13.22
CA ARG A 273 18.17 -19.85 14.39
C ARG A 273 19.22 -18.78 14.64
N GLY A 274 19.52 -17.96 13.64
CA GLY A 274 20.44 -16.83 13.75
C GLY A 274 19.75 -15.51 14.06
N LEU A 275 18.41 -15.49 14.13
CA LEU A 275 17.67 -14.31 14.59
C LEU A 275 17.94 -14.08 16.06
N ASP A 276 17.89 -12.81 16.46
CA ASP A 276 18.08 -12.41 17.85
C ASP A 276 16.86 -12.85 18.68
N PRO A 277 17.05 -13.76 19.65
CA PRO A 277 15.94 -14.32 20.43
C PRO A 277 15.27 -13.28 21.33
N ASP A 278 15.95 -12.18 21.67
CA ASP A 278 15.40 -11.19 22.59
C ASP A 278 14.57 -10.10 21.88
N THR A 279 14.71 -9.97 20.55
CA THR A 279 14.05 -8.90 19.78
C THR A 279 13.03 -9.40 18.78
N VAL A 280 13.33 -10.47 18.03
CA VAL A 280 12.49 -10.90 16.91
C VAL A 280 11.54 -12.02 17.34
N LEU A 281 12.05 -13.07 17.97
CA LEU A 281 11.23 -14.23 18.38
C LEU A 281 10.06 -13.89 19.32
N PRO A 282 10.14 -12.90 20.24
CA PRO A 282 9.00 -12.52 21.08
C PRO A 282 7.85 -11.88 20.33
N THR A 283 8.06 -11.46 19.07
CA THR A 283 6.99 -10.93 18.21
C THR A 283 6.17 -12.03 17.53
N TRP A 284 6.63 -13.28 17.60
CA TRP A 284 5.96 -14.43 17.03
C TRP A 284 5.10 -15.15 18.07
N GLY A 285 3.94 -15.61 17.61
CA GLY A 285 3.03 -16.47 18.37
C GLY A 285 2.44 -17.56 17.48
N ILE A 286 2.23 -18.74 18.05
CA ILE A 286 1.54 -19.85 17.40
C ILE A 286 0.20 -20.02 18.09
N LEU A 287 -0.89 -19.70 17.40
CA LEU A 287 -2.24 -20.02 17.85
C LEU A 287 -2.72 -21.29 17.15
N TYR A 288 -3.03 -22.34 17.92
CA TYR A 288 -3.57 -23.59 17.40
C TYR A 288 -5.00 -23.83 17.90
N CYS A 289 -5.92 -23.89 16.95
CA CYS A 289 -7.33 -24.13 17.20
C CYS A 289 -7.75 -25.44 16.52
N GLY A 290 -7.85 -26.54 17.27
CA GLY A 290 -8.24 -27.82 16.70
C GLY A 290 -8.09 -29.02 17.62
N GLY A 291 -8.57 -30.18 17.17
CA GLY A 291 -8.53 -31.44 17.93
C GLY A 291 -7.48 -32.44 17.46
N SER A 292 -6.53 -32.05 16.61
CA SER A 292 -5.54 -32.98 16.05
C SER A 292 -4.26 -33.00 16.88
N ALA A 293 -4.13 -34.00 17.75
CA ALA A 293 -2.94 -34.21 18.58
C ALA A 293 -1.64 -34.20 17.76
N ALA A 294 -1.61 -34.87 16.60
CA ALA A 294 -0.42 -34.90 15.74
C ALA A 294 0.01 -33.52 15.22
N VAL A 295 -0.93 -32.59 15.01
CA VAL A 295 -0.62 -31.20 14.61
C VAL A 295 -0.13 -30.43 15.82
N GLN A 296 -0.82 -30.55 16.96
CA GLN A 296 -0.41 -29.92 18.21
C GLN A 296 1.00 -30.34 18.62
N ASP A 297 1.33 -31.64 18.61
CA ASP A 297 2.66 -32.15 18.95
C ASP A 297 3.74 -31.59 18.02
N ALA A 298 3.44 -31.46 16.73
CA ALA A 298 4.37 -30.90 15.76
C ALA A 298 4.60 -29.40 15.99
N LEU A 299 3.55 -28.65 16.33
CA LEU A 299 3.64 -27.23 16.66
C LEU A 299 4.37 -27.01 17.99
N GLN A 300 4.12 -27.85 19.00
CA GLN A 300 4.79 -27.82 20.30
C GLN A 300 6.31 -28.01 20.14
N GLN A 301 6.73 -28.99 19.32
CA GLN A 301 8.15 -29.19 19.00
C GLN A 301 8.79 -27.97 18.32
N ILE A 302 8.03 -27.25 17.48
CA ILE A 302 8.52 -26.07 16.77
C ILE A 302 8.60 -24.88 17.72
N SER A 303 7.58 -24.70 18.57
CA SER A 303 7.53 -23.71 19.65
C SER A 303 8.76 -23.84 20.54
N GLU A 304 9.07 -25.06 21.01
CA GLU A 304 10.26 -25.35 21.83
C GLU A 304 11.57 -25.15 21.06
N GLU A 305 11.61 -25.51 19.77
CA GLU A 305 12.83 -25.37 18.96
C GLU A 305 13.22 -23.90 18.73
N TYR A 306 12.23 -23.01 18.57
CA TYR A 306 12.44 -21.61 18.20
C TYR A 306 12.11 -20.61 19.31
N ASP A 307 11.78 -21.09 20.51
CA ASP A 307 11.34 -20.27 21.64
C ASP A 307 10.18 -19.32 21.28
N ILE A 308 9.20 -19.85 20.55
CA ILE A 308 8.00 -19.11 20.12
C ILE A 308 6.84 -19.49 21.03
N SER A 309 6.12 -18.50 21.57
CA SER A 309 4.94 -18.75 22.38
C SER A 309 3.87 -19.54 21.61
N MET A 310 3.29 -20.56 22.25
CA MET A 310 2.22 -21.36 21.65
C MET A 310 0.99 -21.37 22.55
N GLU A 311 -0.13 -20.94 22.00
CA GLU A 311 -1.45 -20.95 22.62
C GLU A 311 -2.32 -22.00 21.95
N VAL A 312 -2.94 -22.86 22.75
CA VAL A 312 -3.83 -23.92 22.27
C VAL A 312 -5.24 -23.64 22.74
N GLU A 313 -6.15 -23.42 21.80
CA GLU A 313 -7.56 -23.23 22.08
C GLU A 313 -8.38 -24.43 21.59
N SER A 314 -9.22 -24.96 22.48
CA SER A 314 -10.21 -25.96 22.11
C SER A 314 -11.56 -25.29 21.87
N PHE A 315 -12.03 -25.28 20.63
CA PHE A 315 -13.41 -24.94 20.35
C PHE A 315 -14.28 -26.18 20.51
N ASN A 316 -15.29 -26.10 21.37
CA ASN A 316 -16.47 -26.97 21.30
C ASN A 316 -17.45 -26.32 20.34
N TRP A 317 -17.43 -26.75 19.08
CA TRP A 317 -18.38 -26.36 18.03
C TRP A 317 -19.58 -27.30 18.00
#